data_AF-A0A4R0YQE3-F1
#
_entry.id   AF-A0A4R0YQE3-F1
#
_cell.length_a   1.000
_cell.length_b   1.000
_cell.length_c   1.000
_cell.angle_alpha   90.00
_cell.angle_beta   90.00
_cell.angle_gamma   90.00
#
_symmetry.space_group_name_H-M   'P 1'
#
loop_
_entity.id
_entity.type
_entity.pdbx_description
1 polymer ?
#
loop_
_entity_poly.entity_id
_entity_poly.type
_entity_poly.pdbx_seq_one_letter_code
_entity_poly.pdbx_strand_id
1 'polypeptide(L)'
;MARADQAKRLAQWIVGYMAIGPLAVAADLAWHVFPDTPAIQLMRNSGAFAHEAWLVCGLLAVLTVVLLSFRPVYGYISLVILAAGYAPASFAVWQQSTMLHYWLSLAAIAFATYGVFVIQERQSSGDEGTS
;
A
#
# COMPACT_ATOMS: atom_id res chain seq x y z
N MET A 1 10.11 -12.33 -18.91
CA MET A 1 9.15 -11.23 -19.17
C MET A 1 7.86 -11.46 -18.38
N ALA A 2 6.99 -12.41 -18.76
CA ALA A 2 5.67 -12.59 -18.13
C ALA A 2 5.64 -12.67 -16.59
N ARG A 3 6.59 -13.36 -15.94
CA ARG A 3 6.57 -13.54 -14.47
C ARG A 3 6.93 -12.28 -13.67
N ALA A 4 7.85 -11.45 -14.17
CA ALA A 4 8.24 -10.20 -13.49
C ALA A 4 7.15 -9.13 -13.60
N ASP A 5 6.55 -9.02 -14.79
CA ASP A 5 5.40 -8.13 -15.01
C ASP A 5 4.17 -8.58 -14.21
N GLN A 6 3.94 -9.89 -14.07
CA GLN A 6 2.92 -10.44 -13.19
C GLN A 6 3.17 -10.13 -11.71
N ALA A 7 4.41 -10.28 -11.22
CA ALA A 7 4.76 -9.94 -9.84
C ALA A 7 4.54 -8.46 -9.53
N LYS A 8 4.95 -7.57 -10.45
CA LYS A 8 4.70 -6.13 -10.34
C LYS A 8 3.20 -5.81 -10.31
N ARG A 9 2.40 -6.40 -11.20
CA ARG A 9 0.94 -6.23 -11.22
C ARG A 9 0.30 -6.74 -9.93
N LEU A 10 0.77 -7.86 -9.41
CA LEU A 10 0.26 -8.42 -8.16
C LEU A 10 0.58 -7.50 -6.97
N ALA A 11 1.79 -6.93 -6.91
CA ALA A 11 2.13 -5.91 -5.92
C ALA A 11 1.21 -4.68 -6.02
N GLN A 12 0.94 -4.20 -7.24
CA GLN A 12 0.00 -3.10 -7.47
C GLN A 12 -1.42 -3.44 -7.01
N TRP A 13 -1.88 -4.66 -7.26
CA TRP A 13 -3.18 -5.13 -6.77
C TRP A 13 -3.24 -5.16 -5.25
N ILE A 14 -2.23 -5.75 -4.58
CA ILE A 14 -2.18 -5.82 -3.12
C ILE A 14 -2.19 -4.41 -2.52
N VAL A 15 -1.37 -3.50 -3.04
CA VAL A 15 -1.32 -2.11 -2.57
C VAL A 15 -2.63 -1.37 -2.86
N GLY A 16 -3.25 -1.62 -4.02
CA GLY A 16 -4.57 -1.08 -4.35
C GLY A 16 -5.64 -1.55 -3.37
N TYR A 17 -5.63 -2.83 -2.96
CA TYR A 17 -6.51 -3.34 -1.91
C TYR A 17 -6.25 -2.67 -0.56
N MET A 18 -5.00 -2.39 -0.22
CA MET A 18 -4.64 -1.65 0.99
C MET A 18 -5.15 -0.19 0.95
N ALA A 19 -5.36 0.41 -0.22
CA ALA A 19 -5.94 1.76 -0.31
C ALA A 19 -7.44 1.79 -0.01
N ILE A 20 -8.16 0.67 -0.20
CA ILE A 20 -9.63 0.61 -0.01
C ILE A 20 -10.01 0.92 1.44
N GLY A 21 -9.29 0.36 2.42
CA GLY A 21 -9.57 0.57 3.84
C GLY A 21 -9.58 2.05 4.23
N PRO A 22 -8.48 2.80 4.00
CA PRO A 22 -8.42 4.24 4.18
C PRO A 22 -9.51 5.03 3.48
N LEU A 23 -9.81 4.73 2.21
CA LEU A 23 -10.84 5.42 1.44
C LEU A 23 -12.24 5.14 1.97
N ALA A 24 -12.49 3.92 2.43
CA ALA A 24 -13.76 3.55 3.06
C ALA A 24 -13.98 4.28 4.39
N VAL A 25 -12.93 4.43 5.20
CA VAL A 25 -12.99 5.27 6.43
C VAL A 25 -13.26 6.73 6.07
N ALA A 26 -12.60 7.27 5.03
CA ALA A 26 -12.85 8.62 4.54
C ALA A 26 -14.32 8.82 4.16
N ALA A 27 -14.88 7.87 3.40
CA ALA A 27 -16.25 7.89 2.96
C ALA A 27 -17.24 7.79 4.12
N ASP A 28 -16.95 6.97 5.13
CA ASP A 28 -17.81 6.88 6.32
C ASP A 28 -17.77 8.15 7.16
N LEU A 29 -16.59 8.75 7.35
CA LEU A 29 -16.49 10.02 8.08
C LEU A 29 -17.25 11.16 7.38
N ALA A 30 -17.31 11.14 6.04
CA ALA A 30 -18.01 12.14 5.26
C ALA A 30 -19.53 11.90 5.13
N TRP A 31 -19.98 10.64 5.00
CA TRP A 31 -21.36 10.29 4.65
C TRP A 31 -22.07 9.32 5.62
N HIS A 32 -21.40 8.83 6.66
CA HIS A 32 -21.92 7.86 7.63
C HIS A 32 -22.56 6.63 6.96
N VAL A 33 -21.83 6.04 6.01
CA VAL A 33 -22.30 4.93 5.17
C VAL A 33 -22.37 3.61 5.94
N PHE A 34 -21.52 3.43 6.95
CA PHE A 34 -21.44 2.16 7.69
C PHE A 34 -22.48 2.07 8.82
N PRO A 35 -23.01 0.86 9.05
CA PRO A 35 -23.94 0.60 10.15
C PRO A 35 -23.23 0.72 11.50
N ASP A 36 -24.00 1.13 12.51
CA ASP A 36 -23.53 1.28 13.89
C ASP A 36 -23.23 -0.06 14.54
N THR A 37 -22.03 -0.56 14.28
CA THR A 37 -21.45 -1.74 14.91
C THR A 37 -20.34 -1.29 15.88
N PRO A 38 -20.02 -2.11 16.90
CA PRO A 38 -18.97 -1.75 17.87
C PRO A 38 -17.61 -1.47 17.22
N ALA A 39 -17.28 -2.14 16.12
CA ALA A 39 -16.05 -1.89 15.36
C ALA A 39 -16.04 -0.52 14.68
N ILE A 40 -17.18 -0.10 14.11
CA ILE A 40 -17.31 1.21 13.43
C ILE A 40 -17.34 2.35 14.43
N GLN A 41 -17.96 2.15 15.60
CA GLN A 41 -17.91 3.16 16.68
C GLN A 41 -16.48 3.35 17.18
N LEU A 42 -15.70 2.27 17.30
CA LEU A 42 -14.30 2.34 17.69
C LEU A 42 -13.45 3.09 16.65
N MET A 43 -13.69 2.82 15.36
CA MET A 43 -13.10 3.59 14.26
C MET A 43 -13.49 5.07 14.30
N ARG A 44 -14.77 5.42 14.48
CA ARG A 44 -15.21 6.83 14.55
C ARG A 44 -14.62 7.56 15.76
N ASN A 45 -14.36 6.84 16.86
CA ASN A 45 -13.83 7.38 18.10
C ASN A 45 -12.29 7.34 18.20
N SER A 46 -11.56 6.86 17.18
CA SER A 46 -10.10 6.74 17.22
C SER A 46 -9.33 8.08 17.24
N GLY A 47 -10.06 9.19 17.08
CA GLY A 47 -9.51 10.55 17.11
C GLY A 47 -8.96 11.01 15.75
N ALA A 48 -8.93 12.33 15.57
CA ALA A 48 -8.57 12.98 14.29
C ALA A 48 -7.17 12.59 13.80
N PHE A 49 -6.19 12.49 14.70
CA PHE A 49 -4.82 12.11 14.34
C PHE A 49 -4.73 10.70 13.73
N ALA A 50 -5.50 9.74 14.26
CA ALA A 50 -5.54 8.39 13.72
C ALA A 50 -6.21 8.37 12.33
N HIS A 51 -7.28 9.15 12.16
CA HIS A 51 -7.95 9.30 10.85
C HIS A 51 -7.02 9.92 9.81
N GLU A 52 -6.34 11.02 10.13
CA GLU A 52 -5.39 11.68 9.23
C GLU A 52 -4.23 10.74 8.84
N ALA A 53 -3.61 10.06 9.80
CA ALA A 53 -2.55 9.09 9.52
C ALA A 53 -3.02 7.95 8.61
N TRP A 54 -4.25 7.48 8.81
CA TRP A 54 -4.86 6.43 7.99
C TRP A 54 -5.18 6.90 6.57
N LEU A 55 -5.70 8.13 6.41
CA LEU A 55 -5.93 8.74 5.10
C LEU A 55 -4.63 8.99 4.34
N VAL A 56 -3.59 9.44 5.03
CA VAL A 56 -2.24 9.60 4.45
C VAL A 56 -1.72 8.25 3.94
N CYS A 57 -1.93 7.16 4.70
CA CYS A 57 -1.60 5.81 4.24
C CYS A 57 -2.38 5.43 2.97
N GLY A 58 -3.66 5.76 2.88
CA GLY A 58 -4.48 5.57 1.67
C GLY A 58 -3.95 6.31 0.45
N LEU A 59 -3.65 7.60 0.60
CA LEU A 59 -3.07 8.42 -0.46
C LEU A 59 -1.69 7.92 -0.88
N LEU A 60 -0.86 7.51 0.09
CA LEU A 60 0.45 6.94 -0.17
C LEU A 60 0.35 5.59 -0.90
N ALA A 61 -0.66 4.77 -0.62
CA ALA A 61 -0.93 3.54 -1.37
C ALA A 61 -1.29 3.83 -2.83
N VAL A 62 -2.17 4.79 -3.09
CA VAL A 62 -2.50 5.23 -4.46
C VAL A 62 -1.25 5.76 -5.18
N LEU A 63 -0.48 6.62 -4.51
CA LEU A 63 0.77 7.15 -5.04
C LEU A 63 1.77 6.03 -5.35
N THR A 64 1.86 5.02 -4.49
CA THR A 64 2.73 3.85 -4.68
C THR A 64 2.35 3.07 -5.94
N VAL A 65 1.06 2.85 -6.21
CA VAL A 65 0.59 2.18 -7.43
C VAL A 65 0.97 2.98 -8.68
N VAL A 66 0.79 4.30 -8.65
CA VAL A 66 1.17 5.21 -9.75
C VAL A 66 2.69 5.19 -9.96
N LEU A 67 3.47 5.33 -8.90
CA LEU A 67 4.93 5.33 -8.96
C LEU A 67 5.47 3.97 -9.44
N LEU A 68 4.93 2.84 -8.99
CA LEU A 68 5.32 1.53 -9.51
C LEU A 68 5.07 1.43 -11.02
N SER A 69 4.08 2.12 -11.57
CA SER A 69 3.78 2.14 -13.00
C SER A 69 4.83 2.92 -13.80
N PHE A 70 5.18 4.14 -13.37
CA PHE A 70 6.04 5.06 -14.13
C PHE A 70 7.52 5.02 -13.73
N ARG A 71 7.83 4.82 -12.44
CA ARG A 71 9.20 4.78 -11.90
C ARG A 71 9.32 3.73 -10.79
N PRO A 72 9.64 2.46 -11.15
CA PRO A 72 9.55 1.32 -10.24
C PRO A 72 10.38 1.45 -8.96
N VAL A 73 11.54 2.12 -9.01
CA VAL A 73 12.42 2.34 -7.84
C VAL A 73 11.76 3.27 -6.82
N TYR A 74 11.21 4.40 -7.25
CA TYR A 74 10.49 5.31 -6.35
C TYR A 74 9.21 4.67 -5.82
N GLY A 75 8.54 3.85 -6.64
CA GLY A 75 7.39 3.05 -6.20
C GLY A 75 7.76 2.07 -5.10
N TYR A 76 8.91 1.41 -5.19
CA TYR A 76 9.42 0.54 -4.15
C TYR A 76 9.73 1.29 -2.84
N ILE A 77 10.40 2.44 -2.92
CA ILE A 77 10.68 3.26 -1.72
C ILE A 77 9.37 3.68 -1.06
N SER A 78 8.41 4.17 -1.85
CA SER A 78 7.08 4.53 -1.37
C SER A 78 6.35 3.36 -0.71
N LEU A 79 6.48 2.15 -1.26
CA LEU A 79 5.91 0.93 -0.70
C LEU A 79 6.52 0.57 0.67
N VAL A 80 7.83 0.73 0.85
CA VAL A 80 8.49 0.48 2.13
C VAL A 80 7.99 1.45 3.20
N ILE A 81 7.86 2.74 2.86
CA ILE A 81 7.32 3.75 3.76
C ILE A 81 5.87 3.43 4.12
N LEU A 82 5.06 3.06 3.12
CA LEU A 82 3.68 2.63 3.32
C LEU A 82 3.63 1.45 4.29
N ALA A 83 4.38 0.38 4.03
CA ALA A 83 4.39 -0.82 4.87
C ALA A 83 4.78 -0.51 6.33
N ALA A 84 5.72 0.40 6.56
CA ALA A 84 6.14 0.80 7.89
C ALA A 84 5.03 1.56 8.66
N GLY A 85 4.27 2.42 7.97
CA GLY A 85 3.21 3.24 8.58
C GLY A 85 1.84 2.56 8.64
N TYR A 86 1.56 1.63 7.73
CA TYR A 86 0.22 1.10 7.51
C TYR A 86 -0.27 0.24 8.67
N ALA A 87 0.55 -0.67 9.18
CA ALA A 87 0.17 -1.53 10.30
C ALA A 87 -0.08 -0.74 11.62
N PRO A 88 0.79 0.21 12.03
CA PRO A 88 0.50 1.10 13.16
C PRO A 88 -0.75 1.96 12.98
N ALA A 89 -0.93 2.57 11.80
CA ALA A 89 -2.10 3.41 11.52
C ALA A 89 -3.40 2.58 11.53
N SER A 90 -3.36 1.35 11.00
CA SER A 90 -4.49 0.42 11.06
C SER A 90 -4.86 0.07 12.49
N PHE A 91 -3.87 -0.12 13.36
CA PHE A 91 -4.09 -0.43 14.76
C PHE A 91 -4.70 0.77 15.50
N ALA A 92 -4.22 1.97 15.22
CA ALA A 92 -4.75 3.20 15.82
C ALA A 92 -6.24 3.41 15.49
N VAL A 93 -6.65 3.10 14.25
CA VAL A 93 -8.04 3.27 13.80
C VAL A 93 -8.94 2.11 14.22
N TRP A 94 -8.51 0.86 14.01
CA TRP A 94 -9.41 -0.30 14.14
C TRP A 94 -9.22 -1.09 15.43
N GLN A 95 -8.12 -0.88 16.18
CA GLN A 95 -7.67 -1.71 17.31
C GLN A 95 -7.79 -3.23 17.06
N GLN A 96 -7.77 -3.65 15.79
CA GLN A 96 -7.94 -5.03 15.35
C GLN A 96 -6.71 -5.51 14.57
N SER A 97 -6.64 -6.83 14.35
CA SER A 97 -5.41 -7.59 14.14
C SER A 97 -4.38 -6.95 13.20
N THR A 98 -3.25 -6.57 13.78
CA THR A 98 -2.03 -6.07 13.09
C THR A 98 -1.43 -7.11 12.14
N MET A 99 -1.68 -8.40 12.40
CA MET A 99 -1.03 -9.49 11.64
C MET A 99 -1.45 -9.53 10.17
N LEU A 100 -2.73 -9.38 9.83
CA LEU A 100 -3.17 -9.47 8.43
C LEU A 100 -2.57 -8.34 7.57
N HIS A 101 -2.61 -7.11 8.08
CA HIS A 101 -2.04 -5.94 7.41
C HIS A 101 -0.52 -6.01 7.31
N TYR A 102 0.15 -6.56 8.31
CA TYR A 102 1.59 -6.81 8.31
C TYR A 102 1.99 -7.83 7.23
N TRP A 103 1.29 -8.97 7.13
CA TRP A 103 1.56 -9.99 6.12
C TRP A 103 1.27 -9.48 4.69
N LEU A 104 0.21 -8.70 4.50
CA LEU A 104 -0.09 -8.07 3.21
C LEU A 104 1.02 -7.09 2.80
N SER A 105 1.52 -6.30 3.74
CA SER A 105 2.62 -5.36 3.53
C SER A 105 3.92 -6.07 3.15
N LEU A 106 4.26 -7.16 3.87
CA LEU A 106 5.43 -7.99 3.56
C LEU A 106 5.33 -8.67 2.19
N ALA A 107 4.17 -9.22 1.85
CA ALA A 107 3.93 -9.82 0.56
C ALA A 107 4.10 -8.79 -0.57
N ALA A 108 3.53 -7.59 -0.42
CA ALA A 108 3.69 -6.51 -1.39
C ALA A 108 5.16 -6.14 -1.60
N ILE A 109 5.94 -5.99 -0.52
CA ILE A 109 7.39 -5.73 -0.60
C ILE A 109 8.09 -6.85 -1.36
N ALA A 110 7.87 -8.11 -1.00
CA ALA A 110 8.55 -9.24 -1.64
C ALA A 110 8.30 -9.30 -3.16
N PHE A 111 7.05 -9.10 -3.59
CA PHE A 111 6.70 -9.08 -5.01
C PHE A 111 7.26 -7.86 -5.75
N ALA A 112 7.25 -6.69 -5.10
CA ALA A 112 7.81 -5.47 -5.67
C ALA A 112 9.34 -5.58 -5.82
N THR A 113 10.06 -6.10 -4.82
CA THR A 113 11.52 -6.31 -4.89
C THR A 113 11.88 -7.20 -6.06
N TYR A 114 11.20 -8.35 -6.21
CA TYR A 114 11.45 -9.27 -7.32
C TYR A 114 11.19 -8.61 -8.68
N GLY A 115 10.07 -7.89 -8.82
CA GLY A 115 9.74 -7.19 -10.07
C GLY A 115 10.73 -6.08 -10.41
N VAL A 116 11.15 -5.27 -9.43
CA VAL A 116 12.03 -4.12 -9.62
C VAL A 116 13.46 -4.57 -9.94
N PHE A 117 14.03 -5.52 -9.20
CA PHE A 117 15.39 -6.01 -9.43
C PHE A 117 15.55 -6.63 -10.83
N VAL A 118 14.59 -7.47 -11.25
CA VAL A 118 14.63 -8.10 -12.58
C VAL A 118 14.49 -7.09 -13.72
N ILE A 119 13.75 -5.99 -13.50
CA ILE A 119 13.64 -4.90 -14.48
C ILE A 119 14.94 -4.07 -14.52
N GLN A 120 15.58 -3.82 -13.37
CA GLN A 120 16.83 -3.06 -13.29
C GLN A 120 18.02 -3.78 -13.91
N GLU A 121 18.24 -5.06 -13.60
CA GLU A 121 19.36 -5.85 -14.17
C GLU A 121 19.35 -5.79 -15.71
N ARG A 122 18.17 -5.75 -16.32
CA ARG A 122 18.02 -5.65 -17.78
C ARG A 122 18.35 -4.28 -18.34
N GLN A 123 18.05 -3.20 -17.61
CA GLN A 123 18.42 -1.85 -18.03
C GLN A 123 19.95 -1.68 -17.99
N SER A 124 20.61 -2.22 -16.95
CA SER A 124 22.07 -2.22 -16.88
C SER A 124 22.73 -3.09 -17.95
N SER A 125 22.20 -4.27 -18.25
CA SER A 125 22.77 -5.14 -19.30
C SER A 125 22.42 -4.72 -20.73
N GLY A 126 21.39 -3.89 -20.90
CA GLY A 126 21.01 -3.33 -22.21
C GLY A 126 21.91 -2.16 -22.65
N ASP A 127 22.42 -1.38 -21.69
CA ASP A 127 23.33 -0.26 -21.96
C ASP A 127 24.77 -0.70 -22.28
N GLU A 128 25.19 -1.91 -21.90
CA GLU A 128 26.52 -2.47 -22.21
C GLU A 128 26.64 -3.03 -23.64
N GLY A 129 25.55 -3.11 -24.41
CA GLY A 129 25.51 -3.70 -25.75
C GLY A 129 25.70 -2.72 -26.92
N THR A 130 25.85 -1.43 -26.63
CA THR A 130 26.01 -0.36 -27.64
C THR A 130 27.13 0.59 -27.26
N SER A 131 28.37 0.09 -27.30
CA SER A 131 29.57 0.94 -27.36
C SER A 131 30.54 0.38 -28.36
#